data_AF-R7TQ08-F1
#
_entry.id   AF-R7TQ08-F1
#
_cell.length_a   1.000
_cell.length_b   1.000
_cell.length_c   1.000
_cell.angle_alpha   90.00
_cell.angle_beta   90.00
_cell.angle_gamma   90.00
#
_symmetry.space_group_name_H-M   'P 1'
#
loop_
_entity.id
_entity.type
_entity.pdbx_description
1 polymer ?
#
loop_
_entity_poly.entity_id
_entity_poly.type
_entity_poly.pdbx_seq_one_letter_code
_entity_poly.pdbx_strand_id
1 'polypeptide(L)'
;MKILGTTGHSRAYRIQFSLRRFLLLLVICIFAAKSIEYSYTSFLSFPSDEIPINCTVGRPCEYEDVVDFRVMLITYDRHESLSKCLSFLEKIDTMGDTMRIEIWIDRSVKGVVNNETVKVSEEFKQRWNNKKQGKSCAVHIREKNAGITGQWTDTWRPQVGSKEIGLIVEDDIDVAPTVYRWLKAAHAKYDHRNDVSGYSLQSTNVNFFLPERRKPMFGPKTDTVFMHSVLGTWGFSPHPRSWREFQDWAHDVRDNDKVKPYVPDVVLTKWYKTFESNNRQSSMWEMWHIYYSYVKNMYCVYCNLKAHTGKENVLLSWNRKEHGLHFKGKSIASTNNLLSDWEDSFVSFPERTIQFAYNGTIHKLV
;
A
#
# COMPACT_ATOMS: atom_id res chain seq x y z
N MET A 1 -13.19 65.38 -73.39
CA MET A 1 -11.73 65.25 -73.63
C MET A 1 -11.33 63.81 -73.33
N LYS A 2 -10.81 63.10 -74.35
CA LYS A 2 -10.09 61.79 -74.40
C LYS A 2 -10.17 60.86 -73.15
N ILE A 3 -10.81 59.68 -73.17
CA ILE A 3 -10.51 58.40 -73.85
C ILE A 3 -9.39 57.53 -73.18
N LEU A 4 -9.78 56.28 -72.85
CA LEU A 4 -9.07 54.97 -72.77
C LEU A 4 -8.45 54.41 -71.46
N GLY A 5 -8.79 53.13 -71.20
CA GLY A 5 -7.95 52.12 -70.51
C GLY A 5 -8.69 51.24 -69.47
N THR A 6 -9.51 50.23 -69.84
CA THR A 6 -9.20 48.77 -69.95
C THR A 6 -8.77 48.10 -68.63
N THR A 7 -9.54 47.24 -67.94
CA THR A 7 -9.94 45.81 -68.14
C THR A 7 -9.34 44.91 -67.04
N GLY A 8 -10.09 43.99 -66.41
CA GLY A 8 -9.45 42.87 -65.68
C GLY A 8 -10.23 42.10 -64.60
N HIS A 9 -11.32 41.42 -64.96
CA HIS A 9 -11.72 40.07 -64.51
C HIS A 9 -11.71 39.70 -63.01
N SER A 10 -12.89 39.73 -62.38
CA SER A 10 -13.22 38.97 -61.16
C SER A 10 -13.64 37.54 -61.54
N ARG A 11 -12.93 36.55 -61.00
CA ARG A 11 -13.21 35.11 -61.18
C ARG A 11 -14.01 34.63 -59.97
N ALA A 12 -15.34 34.56 -60.10
CA ALA A 12 -16.20 33.93 -59.09
C ALA A 12 -16.01 32.40 -59.14
N TYR A 13 -15.28 31.84 -58.16
CA TYR A 13 -15.25 30.40 -57.94
C TYR A 13 -16.58 29.97 -57.30
N ARG A 14 -17.45 29.32 -58.09
CA ARG A 14 -18.58 28.54 -57.59
C ARG A 14 -18.04 27.39 -56.74
N ILE A 15 -18.18 27.50 -55.43
CA ILE A 15 -18.03 26.35 -54.52
C ILE A 15 -19.32 25.55 -54.61
N GLN A 16 -19.39 24.62 -55.55
CA GLN A 16 -20.45 23.61 -55.59
C GLN A 16 -20.05 22.50 -54.60
N PHE A 17 -20.33 22.73 -53.31
CA PHE A 17 -20.23 21.68 -52.31
C PHE A 17 -21.25 20.59 -52.68
N SER A 18 -20.76 19.47 -53.20
CA SER A 18 -21.58 18.31 -53.49
C SER A 18 -22.24 17.84 -52.19
N LEU A 19 -23.58 17.91 -52.13
CA LEU A 19 -24.39 17.42 -51.01
C LEU A 19 -23.99 15.99 -50.60
N ARG A 20 -23.51 15.17 -51.56
CA ARG A 20 -23.04 13.81 -51.31
C ARG A 20 -21.76 13.76 -50.46
N ARG A 21 -20.83 14.70 -50.61
CA ARG A 21 -19.61 14.75 -49.79
C ARG A 21 -19.89 15.23 -48.37
N PHE A 22 -20.85 16.16 -48.21
CA PHE A 22 -21.28 16.61 -46.89
C PHE A 22 -22.04 15.52 -46.13
N LEU A 23 -22.94 14.79 -46.81
CA LEU A 23 -23.63 13.63 -46.22
C LEU A 23 -22.65 12.53 -45.80
N LEU A 24 -21.64 12.23 -46.64
CA LEU A 24 -20.66 11.19 -46.35
C LEU A 24 -19.80 11.55 -45.11
N LEU A 25 -19.37 12.80 -44.99
CA LEU A 25 -18.64 13.29 -43.81
C LEU A 25 -19.51 13.28 -42.55
N LEU A 26 -20.79 13.65 -42.67
CA LEU A 26 -21.73 13.60 -41.54
C LEU A 26 -21.96 12.15 -41.05
N VAL A 27 -22.10 11.20 -41.98
CA VAL A 27 -22.25 9.78 -41.67
C VAL A 27 -20.98 9.24 -40.99
N ILE A 28 -19.78 9.57 -41.50
CA ILE A 28 -18.51 9.17 -40.87
C ILE A 28 -18.38 9.76 -39.46
N CYS A 29 -18.76 11.03 -39.24
CA CYS A 29 -18.76 11.64 -37.91
C CYS A 29 -19.75 10.98 -36.95
N ILE A 30 -20.94 10.58 -37.43
CA ILE A 30 -21.93 9.86 -36.60
C ILE A 30 -21.45 8.45 -36.26
N PHE A 31 -20.80 7.74 -37.20
CA PHE A 31 -20.20 6.44 -36.92
C PHE A 31 -18.99 6.55 -35.98
N ALA A 32 -18.16 7.58 -36.14
CA ALA A 32 -17.05 7.87 -35.23
C ALA A 32 -17.56 8.20 -33.82
N ALA A 33 -18.57 9.08 -33.70
CA ALA A 33 -19.19 9.41 -32.42
C ALA A 33 -19.85 8.20 -31.77
N LYS A 34 -20.59 7.37 -32.52
CA LYS A 34 -21.16 6.11 -32.01
C LYS A 34 -20.08 5.10 -31.64
N SER A 35 -18.97 5.00 -32.38
CA SER A 35 -17.87 4.10 -32.02
C SER A 35 -17.11 4.56 -30.78
N ILE A 36 -17.00 5.88 -30.56
CA ILE A 36 -16.44 6.47 -29.34
C ILE A 36 -17.41 6.25 -28.17
N GLU A 37 -18.71 6.48 -28.37
CA GLU A 37 -19.74 6.28 -27.35
C GLU A 37 -19.94 4.80 -27.00
N TYR A 38 -19.83 3.90 -27.98
CA TYR A 38 -19.84 2.44 -27.79
C TYR A 38 -18.55 1.95 -27.11
N SER A 39 -17.40 2.55 -27.43
CA SER A 39 -16.15 2.30 -26.70
C SER A 39 -16.30 2.74 -25.23
N TYR A 40 -16.76 3.96 -24.97
CA TYR A 40 -16.99 4.49 -23.61
C TYR A 40 -18.04 3.70 -22.81
N THR A 41 -19.11 3.21 -23.44
CA THR A 41 -20.15 2.41 -22.76
C THR A 41 -19.75 0.95 -22.58
N SER A 42 -18.94 0.38 -23.47
CA SER A 42 -18.39 -0.98 -23.28
C SER A 42 -17.31 -1.04 -22.19
N PHE A 43 -16.59 0.07 -21.95
CA PHE A 43 -15.61 0.18 -20.86
C PHE A 43 -16.22 0.28 -19.45
N LEU A 44 -17.55 0.36 -19.31
CA LEU A 44 -18.22 0.51 -18.01
C LEU A 44 -19.06 -0.70 -17.57
N SER A 45 -18.95 -1.83 -18.28
CA SER A 45 -19.59 -3.08 -17.86
C SER A 45 -18.54 -4.11 -17.47
N PHE A 46 -17.91 -3.88 -16.31
CA PHE A 46 -17.08 -4.88 -15.66
C PHE A 46 -17.97 -5.90 -14.94
N PRO A 47 -17.86 -7.20 -15.24
CA PRO A 47 -18.47 -8.23 -14.40
C PRO A 47 -17.88 -8.13 -13.00
N SER A 48 -18.72 -7.86 -12.01
CA SER A 48 -18.39 -7.82 -10.59
C SER A 48 -18.33 -9.24 -10.04
N ASP A 49 -17.35 -10.03 -10.46
CA ASP A 49 -17.14 -11.34 -9.84
C ASP A 49 -16.11 -11.19 -8.72
N GLU A 50 -16.59 -11.49 -7.50
CA GLU A 50 -15.96 -11.36 -6.17
C GLU A 50 -16.21 -10.02 -5.47
N ILE A 51 -17.46 -9.79 -5.04
CA ILE A 51 -17.79 -8.80 -4.02
C ILE A 51 -17.40 -9.43 -2.66
N PRO A 52 -16.42 -8.89 -1.92
CA PRO A 52 -16.19 -9.32 -0.55
C PRO A 52 -17.47 -9.11 0.24
N ILE A 53 -17.96 -10.17 0.89
CA ILE A 53 -19.13 -10.07 1.74
C ILE A 53 -18.78 -9.11 2.89
N ASN A 54 -19.41 -7.93 2.89
CA ASN A 54 -19.49 -7.03 4.05
C ASN A 54 -18.23 -6.21 4.39
N CYS A 55 -17.49 -5.74 3.38
CA CYS A 55 -16.42 -4.76 3.54
C CYS A 55 -16.96 -3.31 3.56
N THR A 56 -17.26 -2.77 4.74
CA THR A 56 -17.64 -1.36 4.90
C THR A 56 -16.66 -0.65 5.82
N VAL A 57 -16.47 0.66 5.67
CA VAL A 57 -15.68 1.46 6.61
C VAL A 57 -16.20 1.29 8.04
N GLY A 58 -15.29 0.95 8.95
CA GLY A 58 -15.57 0.57 10.34
C GLY A 58 -15.81 -0.92 10.55
N ARG A 59 -15.75 -1.75 9.49
CA ARG A 59 -15.89 -3.20 9.56
C ARG A 59 -14.79 -3.86 8.71
N PRO A 60 -13.83 -4.56 9.35
CA PRO A 60 -12.77 -5.22 8.62
C PRO A 60 -13.26 -6.27 7.62
N CYS A 61 -12.61 -6.30 6.46
CA CYS A 61 -12.87 -7.25 5.39
C CYS A 61 -12.45 -8.68 5.70
N GLU A 62 -13.41 -9.59 5.78
CA GLU A 62 -13.14 -11.04 5.75
C GLU A 62 -13.42 -11.56 4.33
N TYR A 63 -12.37 -12.03 3.66
CA TYR A 63 -12.47 -12.64 2.34
C TYR A 63 -12.88 -14.11 2.48
N GLU A 64 -13.66 -14.64 1.54
CA GLU A 64 -14.07 -16.06 1.56
C GLU A 64 -12.94 -16.99 1.11
N ASP A 65 -12.14 -16.53 0.15
CA ASP A 65 -10.99 -17.26 -0.35
C ASP A 65 -9.81 -17.17 0.64
N VAL A 66 -9.02 -18.24 0.69
CA VAL A 66 -7.74 -18.27 1.40
C VAL A 66 -6.65 -18.49 0.36
N VAL A 67 -5.69 -17.56 0.33
CA VAL A 67 -4.46 -17.70 -0.46
C VAL A 67 -3.27 -17.86 0.47
N ASP A 68 -2.10 -18.19 -0.09
CA ASP A 68 -0.87 -18.26 0.69
C ASP A 68 -0.36 -16.85 1.03
N PHE A 69 -0.40 -15.92 0.07
CA PHE A 69 0.06 -14.55 0.22
C PHE A 69 -0.96 -13.52 -0.27
N ARG A 70 -1.44 -12.64 0.62
CA ARG A 70 -2.35 -11.54 0.29
C ARG A 70 -1.69 -10.19 0.53
N VAL A 71 -1.67 -9.34 -0.48
CA VAL A 71 -1.16 -7.97 -0.39
C VAL A 71 -2.34 -6.99 -0.41
N MET A 72 -2.49 -6.21 0.65
CA MET A 72 -3.41 -5.09 0.71
C MET A 72 -2.65 -3.82 0.32
N LEU A 73 -2.91 -3.35 -0.91
CA LEU A 73 -2.34 -2.12 -1.43
C LEU A 73 -3.35 -0.99 -1.25
N ILE A 74 -3.06 -0.09 -0.32
CA ILE A 74 -3.93 1.06 -0.03
C ILE A 74 -3.45 2.29 -0.79
N THR A 75 -4.39 3.00 -1.42
CA THR A 75 -4.12 4.21 -2.20
C THR A 75 -5.28 5.20 -2.09
N TYR A 76 -5.06 6.39 -2.63
CA TYR A 76 -6.04 7.47 -2.68
C TYR A 76 -6.07 8.11 -4.07
N ASP A 77 -5.21 9.09 -4.36
CA ASP A 77 -5.25 9.87 -5.60
C ASP A 77 -3.90 10.00 -6.33
N ARG A 78 -2.91 9.16 -5.96
CA ARG A 78 -1.54 9.18 -6.51
C ARG A 78 -1.28 8.05 -7.51
N HIS A 79 -2.02 8.03 -8.62
CA HIS A 79 -1.92 7.00 -9.67
C HIS A 79 -0.49 6.73 -10.19
N GLU A 80 0.39 7.73 -10.28
CA GLU A 80 1.81 7.52 -10.64
C GLU A 80 2.58 6.76 -9.56
N SER A 81 2.33 7.06 -8.28
CA SER A 81 2.90 6.33 -7.15
C SER A 81 2.43 4.88 -7.15
N LEU A 82 1.12 4.71 -7.29
CA LEU A 82 0.48 3.40 -7.39
C LEU A 82 1.11 2.57 -8.51
N SER A 83 1.27 3.15 -9.70
CA SER A 83 1.90 2.47 -10.85
C SER A 83 3.31 1.96 -10.53
N LYS A 84 4.12 2.76 -9.83
CA LYS A 84 5.46 2.34 -9.39
C LYS A 84 5.37 1.20 -8.40
N CYS A 85 4.56 1.33 -7.34
CA CYS A 85 4.39 0.28 -6.32
C CYS A 85 3.97 -1.06 -6.95
N LEU A 86 2.95 -1.03 -7.82
CA LEU A 86 2.48 -2.20 -8.56
C LEU A 86 3.61 -2.86 -9.38
N SER A 87 4.46 -2.08 -10.04
CA SER A 87 5.61 -2.61 -10.79
C SER A 87 6.66 -3.32 -9.93
N PHE A 88 6.71 -3.04 -8.62
CA PHE A 88 7.55 -3.78 -7.67
C PHE A 88 6.85 -5.03 -7.15
N LEU A 89 5.55 -4.94 -6.84
CA LEU A 89 4.74 -6.10 -6.43
C LEU A 89 4.73 -7.20 -7.50
N GLU A 90 4.75 -6.82 -8.77
CA GLU A 90 4.80 -7.78 -9.88
C GLU A 90 6.04 -8.68 -9.91
N LYS A 91 7.14 -8.19 -9.34
CA LYS A 91 8.44 -8.86 -9.35
C LYS A 91 8.59 -9.83 -8.17
N ILE A 92 7.61 -9.91 -7.28
CA ILE A 92 7.68 -10.80 -6.13
C ILE A 92 7.77 -12.25 -6.59
N ASP A 93 8.81 -12.95 -6.11
CA ASP A 93 8.94 -14.40 -6.22
C ASP A 93 7.99 -15.05 -5.22
N THR A 94 6.88 -15.62 -5.72
CA THR A 94 5.88 -16.31 -4.90
C THR A 94 6.33 -17.72 -4.50
N MET A 95 7.48 -18.19 -4.97
CA MET A 95 7.98 -19.55 -4.69
C MET A 95 7.01 -20.66 -5.11
N GLY A 96 6.14 -20.40 -6.10
CA GLY A 96 5.10 -21.31 -6.56
C GLY A 96 3.78 -21.24 -5.78
N ASP A 97 3.72 -20.45 -4.71
CA ASP A 97 2.50 -20.24 -3.93
C ASP A 97 1.54 -19.26 -4.62
N THR A 98 0.28 -19.26 -4.16
CA THR A 98 -0.75 -18.34 -4.62
C THR A 98 -0.56 -16.94 -4.04
N MET A 99 -0.72 -15.92 -4.89
CA MET A 99 -0.60 -14.51 -4.51
C MET A 99 -1.82 -13.71 -4.97
N ARG A 100 -2.41 -12.96 -4.05
CA ARG A 100 -3.52 -12.06 -4.30
C ARG A 100 -3.19 -10.61 -3.95
N ILE A 101 -3.54 -9.68 -4.83
CA ILE A 101 -3.38 -8.23 -4.60
C ILE A 101 -4.75 -7.58 -4.50
N GLU A 102 -5.05 -7.02 -3.33
CA GLU A 102 -6.26 -6.23 -3.05
C GLU A 102 -5.92 -4.75 -3.16
N ILE A 103 -6.35 -4.09 -4.24
CA ILE A 103 -6.12 -2.65 -4.43
C ILE A 103 -7.29 -1.88 -3.83
N TRP A 104 -7.05 -1.19 -2.72
CA TRP A 104 -8.07 -0.41 -2.00
C TRP A 104 -7.91 1.08 -2.26
N ILE A 105 -8.88 1.66 -2.96
CA ILE A 105 -8.92 3.08 -3.34
C ILE A 105 -9.88 3.82 -2.40
N ASP A 106 -9.35 4.74 -1.60
CA ASP A 106 -10.17 5.60 -0.74
C ASP A 106 -10.86 6.72 -1.53
N ARG A 107 -11.95 7.24 -0.96
CA ARG A 107 -12.63 8.45 -1.46
C ARG A 107 -12.18 9.66 -0.67
N SER A 108 -12.32 10.85 -1.25
CA SER A 108 -12.20 12.10 -0.50
C SER A 108 -13.35 12.22 0.50
N VAL A 109 -13.22 13.13 1.47
CA VAL A 109 -14.31 13.47 2.41
C VAL A 109 -15.59 13.94 1.71
N LYS A 110 -15.51 14.35 0.43
CA LYS A 110 -16.65 14.73 -0.41
C LYS A 110 -17.21 13.57 -1.24
N GLY A 111 -16.73 12.34 -1.05
CA GLY A 111 -17.15 11.15 -1.79
C GLY A 111 -16.53 10.98 -3.18
N VAL A 112 -15.57 11.85 -3.55
CA VAL A 112 -14.91 11.82 -4.87
C VAL A 112 -13.81 10.76 -4.90
N VAL A 113 -13.80 9.92 -5.93
CA VAL A 113 -12.72 8.96 -6.23
C VAL A 113 -11.87 9.49 -7.39
N ASN A 114 -10.57 9.21 -7.38
CA ASN A 114 -9.66 9.61 -8.46
C ASN A 114 -9.76 8.62 -9.65
N ASN A 115 -10.26 9.09 -10.79
CA ASN A 115 -10.50 8.24 -11.97
C ASN A 115 -9.22 7.62 -12.55
N GLU A 116 -8.09 8.34 -12.57
CA GLU A 116 -6.82 7.81 -13.06
C GLU A 116 -6.28 6.69 -12.16
N THR A 117 -6.51 6.80 -10.85
CA THR A 117 -6.14 5.76 -9.88
C THR A 117 -6.97 4.49 -10.09
N VAL A 118 -8.28 4.65 -10.34
CA VAL A 118 -9.16 3.52 -10.70
C VAL A 118 -8.70 2.87 -12.01
N LYS A 119 -8.41 3.69 -13.03
CA LYS A 119 -7.95 3.22 -14.35
C LYS A 119 -6.66 2.39 -14.24
N VAL A 120 -5.63 2.91 -13.58
CA VAL A 120 -4.36 2.19 -13.34
C VAL A 120 -4.60 0.87 -12.62
N SER A 121 -5.51 0.85 -11.63
CA SER A 121 -5.84 -0.34 -10.85
C SER A 121 -6.53 -1.41 -11.70
N GLU A 122 -7.48 -1.03 -12.54
CA GLU A 122 -8.20 -1.97 -13.41
C GLU A 122 -7.32 -2.49 -14.56
N GLU A 123 -6.48 -1.64 -15.14
CA GLU A 123 -5.47 -2.07 -16.12
C GLU A 123 -4.48 -3.07 -15.51
N PHE A 124 -4.05 -2.83 -14.26
CA PHE A 124 -3.26 -3.79 -13.49
C PHE A 124 -3.99 -5.11 -13.26
N LYS A 125 -5.25 -5.06 -12.81
CA LYS A 125 -6.06 -6.26 -12.55
C LYS A 125 -6.11 -7.17 -13.78
N GLN A 126 -6.38 -6.59 -14.94
CA GLN A 126 -6.50 -7.32 -16.21
C GLN A 126 -5.22 -8.06 -16.60
N ARG A 127 -4.05 -7.43 -16.43
CA ARG A 127 -2.75 -8.03 -16.79
C ARG A 127 -2.16 -8.95 -15.72
N TRP A 128 -2.51 -8.75 -14.45
CA TRP A 128 -1.99 -9.55 -13.33
C TRP A 128 -2.73 -10.88 -13.17
N ASN A 129 -4.05 -10.89 -13.36
CA ASN A 129 -4.87 -12.07 -13.15
C ASN A 129 -4.44 -13.23 -14.04
N ASN A 130 -3.91 -14.28 -13.40
CA ASN A 130 -3.47 -15.48 -14.07
C ASN A 130 -3.64 -16.69 -13.14
N LYS A 131 -4.80 -17.34 -13.23
CA LYS A 131 -5.15 -18.52 -12.41
C LYS A 131 -4.12 -19.64 -12.52
N LYS A 132 -3.51 -19.85 -13.70
CA LYS A 132 -2.49 -20.91 -13.91
C LYS A 132 -1.19 -20.63 -13.14
N GLN A 133 -0.91 -19.36 -12.84
CA GLN A 133 0.26 -18.93 -12.08
C GLN A 133 -0.10 -18.64 -10.61
N GLY A 134 -1.32 -18.97 -10.15
CA GLY A 134 -1.77 -18.66 -8.79
C GLY A 134 -1.90 -17.17 -8.50
N LYS A 135 -2.00 -16.32 -9.53
CA LYS A 135 -2.04 -14.85 -9.39
C LYS A 135 -3.46 -14.33 -9.54
N SER A 136 -3.91 -13.55 -8.56
CA SER A 136 -5.20 -12.87 -8.58
C SER A 136 -5.12 -11.43 -8.07
N CYS A 137 -6.05 -10.59 -8.47
CA CYS A 137 -6.19 -9.20 -8.04
C CYS A 137 -7.65 -8.77 -8.11
N ALA A 138 -8.05 -7.97 -7.13
CA ALA A 138 -9.31 -7.24 -7.13
C ALA A 138 -9.08 -5.76 -6.81
N VAL A 139 -9.98 -4.92 -7.33
CA VAL A 139 -10.00 -3.47 -7.10
C VAL A 139 -11.23 -3.14 -6.28
N HIS A 140 -11.00 -2.47 -5.15
CA HIS A 140 -12.02 -2.10 -4.19
C HIS A 140 -12.06 -0.58 -4.06
N ILE A 141 -13.22 0.02 -4.34
CA ILE A 141 -13.44 1.44 -4.11
C ILE A 141 -14.25 1.57 -2.82
N ARG A 142 -13.72 2.30 -1.83
CA ARG A 142 -14.43 2.54 -0.58
C ARG A 142 -15.79 3.18 -0.83
N GLU A 143 -16.80 2.83 -0.06
CA GLU A 143 -18.15 3.38 -0.18
C GLU A 143 -18.25 4.83 0.35
N LYS A 144 -17.40 5.18 1.32
CA LYS A 144 -17.20 6.52 1.88
C LYS A 144 -15.73 6.72 2.25
N ASN A 145 -15.32 7.93 2.60
CA ASN A 145 -13.95 8.17 3.06
C ASN A 145 -13.65 7.33 4.31
N ALA A 146 -12.69 6.42 4.18
CA ALA A 146 -12.17 5.62 5.28
C ALA A 146 -11.06 6.37 6.03
N GLY A 147 -10.34 7.24 5.32
CA GLY A 147 -9.10 7.83 5.78
C GLY A 147 -7.99 6.79 5.93
N ILE A 148 -6.77 7.25 6.22
CA ILE A 148 -5.63 6.34 6.38
C ILE A 148 -5.87 5.31 7.50
N THR A 149 -6.56 5.69 8.58
CA THR A 149 -6.87 4.77 9.68
C THR A 149 -7.77 3.62 9.23
N GLY A 150 -8.91 3.89 8.57
CA GLY A 150 -9.78 2.83 8.08
C GLY A 150 -9.16 2.04 6.93
N GLN A 151 -8.33 2.66 6.09
CA GLN A 151 -7.56 1.95 5.06
C GLN A 151 -6.58 0.94 5.68
N TRP A 152 -5.90 1.29 6.76
CA TRP A 152 -5.02 0.33 7.43
C TRP A 152 -5.80 -0.73 8.21
N THR A 153 -6.85 -0.37 8.95
CA THR A 153 -7.52 -1.33 9.85
C THR A 153 -8.58 -2.20 9.19
N ASP A 154 -9.21 -1.76 8.10
CA ASP A 154 -10.45 -2.37 7.64
C ASP A 154 -10.32 -3.12 6.31
N THR A 155 -9.15 -3.11 5.67
CA THR A 155 -8.94 -3.70 4.33
C THR A 155 -8.72 -5.21 4.33
N TRP A 156 -8.35 -5.78 5.47
CA TRP A 156 -8.15 -7.22 5.61
C TRP A 156 -8.26 -7.67 7.06
N ARG A 157 -8.96 -8.77 7.24
CA ARG A 157 -9.10 -9.50 8.48
C ARG A 157 -8.80 -10.97 8.20
N PRO A 158 -7.68 -11.51 8.71
CA PRO A 158 -7.25 -12.87 8.41
C PRO A 158 -8.29 -13.87 8.91
N GLN A 159 -8.56 -14.92 8.13
CA GLN A 159 -9.43 -16.00 8.59
C GLN A 159 -8.84 -16.72 9.79
N VAL A 160 -9.70 -17.12 10.74
CA VAL A 160 -9.26 -17.86 11.93
C VAL A 160 -8.70 -19.22 11.52
N GLY A 161 -7.46 -19.51 11.91
CA GLY A 161 -6.80 -20.78 11.64
C GLY A 161 -6.19 -20.90 10.23
N SER A 162 -6.30 -19.88 9.38
CA SER A 162 -5.59 -19.88 8.10
C SER A 162 -4.08 -19.68 8.30
N LYS A 163 -3.30 -20.09 7.30
CA LYS A 163 -1.86 -19.82 7.18
C LYS A 163 -1.57 -18.69 6.19
N GLU A 164 -2.61 -17.92 5.83
CA GLU A 164 -2.48 -16.81 4.90
C GLU A 164 -1.56 -15.74 5.49
N ILE A 165 -0.52 -15.39 4.74
CA ILE A 165 0.38 -14.29 5.08
C ILE A 165 -0.18 -13.02 4.44
N GLY A 166 -0.50 -12.03 5.26
CA GLY A 166 -0.95 -10.71 4.80
C GLY A 166 0.20 -9.70 4.77
N LEU A 167 0.26 -8.84 3.75
CA LEU A 167 1.16 -7.69 3.69
C LEU A 167 0.36 -6.43 3.37
N ILE A 168 0.45 -5.40 4.20
CA ILE A 168 -0.17 -4.10 3.96
C ILE A 168 0.91 -3.11 3.52
N VAL A 169 0.68 -2.43 2.38
CA VAL A 169 1.56 -1.42 1.80
C VAL A 169 0.77 -0.22 1.28
N GLU A 170 1.35 0.97 1.41
CA GLU A 170 0.87 2.19 0.75
C GLU A 170 1.43 2.30 -0.68
N ASP A 171 0.76 3.08 -1.52
CA ASP A 171 1.16 3.32 -2.91
C ASP A 171 2.55 3.94 -3.09
N ASP A 172 3.18 4.49 -2.05
CA ASP A 172 4.53 5.06 -2.09
C ASP A 172 5.67 4.13 -1.64
N ILE A 173 5.39 2.82 -1.53
CA ILE A 173 6.34 1.80 -1.13
C ILE A 173 6.85 1.02 -2.35
N ASP A 174 8.17 0.86 -2.46
CA ASP A 174 8.79 -0.18 -3.28
C ASP A 174 9.04 -1.41 -2.41
N VAL A 175 8.81 -2.61 -2.95
CA VAL A 175 8.96 -3.88 -2.22
C VAL A 175 9.98 -4.78 -2.93
N ALA A 176 10.79 -5.49 -2.15
CA ALA A 176 11.80 -6.39 -2.68
C ALA A 176 11.19 -7.61 -3.40
N PRO A 177 11.76 -8.06 -4.54
CA PRO A 177 11.34 -9.30 -5.20
C PRO A 177 11.34 -10.53 -4.28
N THR A 178 12.25 -10.60 -3.31
CA THR A 178 12.38 -11.75 -2.40
C THR A 178 11.63 -11.57 -1.08
N VAL A 179 10.77 -10.54 -0.97
CA VAL A 179 10.08 -10.20 0.28
C VAL A 179 9.24 -11.35 0.82
N TYR A 180 8.52 -12.06 -0.05
CA TYR A 180 7.65 -13.15 0.36
C TYR A 180 8.44 -14.31 0.96
N ARG A 181 9.63 -14.59 0.44
CA ARG A 181 10.53 -15.62 0.98
C ARG A 181 10.95 -15.30 2.42
N TRP A 182 11.31 -14.05 2.71
CA TRP A 182 11.63 -13.63 4.07
C TRP A 182 10.41 -13.70 5.00
N LEU A 183 9.25 -13.21 4.54
CA LEU A 183 8.00 -13.25 5.31
C LEU A 183 7.57 -14.68 5.62
N LYS A 184 7.58 -15.58 4.63
CA LYS A 184 7.23 -16.99 4.79
C LYS A 184 8.09 -17.67 5.85
N ALA A 185 9.40 -17.42 5.83
CA ALA A 185 10.28 -17.92 6.87
C ALA A 185 10.01 -17.30 8.25
N ALA A 186 9.79 -15.98 8.30
CA ALA A 186 9.58 -15.26 9.56
C ALA A 186 8.28 -15.71 10.24
N HIS A 187 7.18 -15.80 9.49
CA HIS A 187 5.91 -16.36 9.96
C HIS A 187 6.09 -17.81 10.45
N ALA A 188 6.77 -18.66 9.68
CA ALA A 188 7.04 -20.04 10.11
C ALA A 188 7.83 -20.13 11.43
N LYS A 189 8.78 -19.20 11.66
CA LYS A 189 9.57 -19.16 12.90
C LYS A 189 8.80 -18.56 14.07
N TYR A 190 7.98 -17.53 13.88
CA TYR A 190 7.51 -16.70 14.99
C TYR A 190 5.99 -16.73 15.25
N ASP A 191 5.14 -17.26 14.35
CA ASP A 191 3.67 -17.25 14.53
C ASP A 191 3.16 -18.11 15.70
N HIS A 192 4.00 -18.98 16.25
CA HIS A 192 3.66 -19.72 17.46
C HIS A 192 3.74 -18.86 18.73
N ARG A 193 4.34 -17.67 18.66
CA ARG A 193 4.54 -16.78 19.81
C ARG A 193 3.39 -15.79 19.98
N ASN A 194 2.88 -15.70 21.21
CA ASN A 194 1.79 -14.77 21.55
C ASN A 194 2.26 -13.33 21.76
N ASP A 195 3.57 -13.10 21.84
CA ASP A 195 4.18 -11.77 22.04
C ASP A 195 4.61 -11.11 20.72
N VAL A 196 4.16 -11.62 19.57
CA VAL A 196 4.47 -11.05 18.24
C VAL A 196 3.24 -10.31 17.68
N SER A 197 3.40 -9.03 17.36
CA SER A 197 2.35 -8.22 16.71
C SER A 197 2.42 -8.28 15.18
N GLY A 198 3.60 -8.57 14.62
CA GLY A 198 3.80 -8.75 13.19
C GLY A 198 5.25 -8.57 12.77
N TYR A 199 5.44 -8.33 11.48
CA TYR A 199 6.74 -8.30 10.81
C TYR A 199 6.86 -7.01 9.99
N SER A 200 7.91 -6.22 10.23
CA SER A 200 8.14 -4.98 9.49
C SER A 200 9.18 -5.19 8.39
N LEU A 201 8.85 -4.73 7.18
CA LEU A 201 9.79 -4.66 6.08
C LEU A 201 10.73 -3.45 6.20
N GLN A 202 10.34 -2.46 7.00
CA GLN A 202 11.07 -1.22 7.17
C GLN A 202 12.41 -1.44 7.89
N SER A 203 13.51 -1.27 7.18
CA SER A 203 14.87 -1.33 7.75
C SER A 203 15.61 0.02 7.70
N THR A 204 14.99 1.06 7.15
CA THR A 204 15.55 2.41 7.06
C THR A 204 14.68 3.44 7.77
N ASN A 205 15.31 4.53 8.21
CA ASN A 205 14.66 5.63 8.93
C ASN A 205 13.87 5.15 10.18
N VAL A 206 14.36 4.11 10.84
CA VAL A 206 13.70 3.55 12.01
C VAL A 206 14.12 4.34 13.25
N ASN A 207 13.39 5.43 13.51
CA ASN A 207 13.71 6.43 14.51
C ASN A 207 12.53 6.60 15.49
N PHE A 208 12.41 5.69 16.44
CA PHE A 208 11.28 5.68 17.39
C PHE A 208 11.55 6.41 18.70
N PHE A 209 12.80 6.77 18.96
CA PHE A 209 13.23 7.38 20.21
C PHE A 209 13.19 8.90 20.16
N LEU A 210 13.01 9.50 21.33
CA LEU A 210 13.18 10.94 21.50
C LEU A 210 14.58 11.37 21.01
N PRO A 211 14.72 12.58 20.40
CA PRO A 211 15.99 13.03 19.81
C PRO A 211 17.21 12.87 20.72
N GLU A 212 17.03 13.11 22.02
CA GLU A 212 18.09 13.08 23.06
C GLU A 212 18.51 11.66 23.45
N ARG A 213 17.78 10.64 23.00
CA ARG A 213 18.03 9.22 23.28
C ARG A 213 18.11 8.38 22.00
N ARG A 214 18.36 9.01 20.84
CA ARG A 214 18.48 8.29 19.57
C ARG A 214 19.59 7.26 19.66
N LYS A 215 19.22 5.99 19.59
CA LYS A 215 20.14 4.87 19.41
C LYS A 215 19.88 4.26 18.04
N PRO A 216 20.93 3.84 17.31
CA PRO A 216 20.74 2.97 16.15
C PRO A 216 19.98 1.72 16.58
N MET A 217 18.94 1.36 15.83
CA MET A 217 18.11 0.21 16.14
C MET A 217 18.37 -0.89 15.13
N PHE A 218 19.36 -1.72 15.46
CA PHE A 218 19.69 -2.93 14.75
C PHE A 218 20.12 -4.00 15.76
N GLY A 219 19.88 -5.26 15.43
CA GLY A 219 20.38 -6.39 16.21
C GLY A 219 21.90 -6.56 16.05
N PRO A 220 22.54 -7.41 16.87
CA PRO A 220 23.92 -7.83 16.67
C PRO A 220 24.18 -8.29 15.23
N LYS A 221 25.42 -8.13 14.73
CA LYS A 221 25.79 -8.58 13.38
C LYS A 221 25.62 -10.09 13.18
N THR A 222 25.58 -10.87 14.26
CA THR A 222 25.33 -12.32 14.23
C THR A 222 23.87 -12.65 13.91
N ASP A 223 22.96 -11.70 14.09
CA ASP A 223 21.53 -11.96 14.03
C ASP A 223 20.95 -11.38 12.73
N THR A 224 20.13 -12.17 12.06
CA THR A 224 19.44 -11.78 10.82
C THR A 224 18.15 -11.01 11.06
N VAL A 225 17.67 -11.02 12.30
CA VAL A 225 16.46 -10.32 12.76
C VAL A 225 16.63 -9.80 14.19
N PHE A 226 15.80 -8.83 14.56
CA PHE A 226 15.62 -8.39 15.94
C PHE A 226 14.15 -8.04 16.18
N MET A 227 13.77 -7.84 17.43
CA MET A 227 12.41 -7.46 17.83
C MET A 227 12.38 -6.07 18.45
N HIS A 228 11.36 -5.28 18.12
CA HIS A 228 11.13 -3.97 18.72
C HIS A 228 9.64 -3.74 18.98
N SER A 229 9.29 -3.08 20.09
CA SER A 229 7.89 -2.91 20.52
C SER A 229 7.07 -1.89 19.70
N VAL A 230 7.72 -1.14 18.81
CA VAL A 230 7.10 -0.22 17.84
C VAL A 230 7.22 -0.83 16.45
N LEU A 231 6.11 -0.86 15.70
CA LEU A 231 6.07 -1.31 14.30
C LEU A 231 6.63 -0.26 13.33
N GLY A 232 7.04 -0.72 12.15
CA GLY A 232 7.40 0.13 11.02
C GLY A 232 6.30 0.10 9.99
N THR A 233 5.95 1.27 9.45
CA THR A 233 4.80 1.47 8.57
C THR A 233 5.15 1.36 7.08
N TRP A 234 6.43 1.24 6.74
CA TRP A 234 6.88 1.09 5.34
C TRP A 234 6.81 -0.37 4.89
N GLY A 235 5.61 -0.93 4.88
CA GLY A 235 5.35 -2.35 4.67
C GLY A 235 5.30 -3.11 5.98
N PHE A 236 4.12 -3.59 6.34
CA PHE A 236 3.86 -4.33 7.56
C PHE A 236 3.06 -5.58 7.25
N SER A 237 3.52 -6.71 7.76
CA SER A 237 2.86 -7.99 7.65
C SER A 237 2.35 -8.36 9.04
N PRO A 238 1.05 -8.18 9.34
CA PRO A 238 0.53 -8.40 10.67
C PRO A 238 0.58 -9.88 11.08
N HIS A 239 0.84 -10.16 12.36
CA HIS A 239 0.60 -11.50 12.89
C HIS A 239 -0.92 -11.77 12.91
N PRO A 240 -1.43 -12.83 12.26
CA PRO A 240 -2.87 -12.95 12.00
C PRO A 240 -3.75 -12.86 13.24
N ARG A 241 -3.39 -13.55 14.33
CA ARG A 241 -4.15 -13.53 15.60
C ARG A 241 -4.16 -12.15 16.24
N SER A 242 -2.97 -11.61 16.53
CA SER A 242 -2.75 -10.28 17.11
C SER A 242 -3.42 -9.18 16.30
N TRP A 243 -3.47 -9.29 14.97
CA TRP A 243 -4.15 -8.33 14.11
C TRP A 243 -5.68 -8.36 14.28
N ARG A 244 -6.30 -9.55 14.32
CA ARG A 244 -7.75 -9.66 14.60
C ARG A 244 -8.10 -9.05 15.96
N GLU A 245 -7.31 -9.39 16.98
CA GLU A 245 -7.52 -8.88 18.34
C GLU A 245 -7.31 -7.35 18.41
N PHE A 246 -6.32 -6.82 17.68
CA PHE A 246 -6.10 -5.39 17.55
C PHE A 246 -7.27 -4.71 16.85
N GLN A 247 -7.81 -5.27 15.77
CA GLN A 247 -8.98 -4.71 15.08
C GLN A 247 -10.19 -4.63 16.01
N ASP A 248 -10.50 -5.72 16.71
CA ASP A 248 -11.63 -5.77 17.65
C ASP A 248 -11.44 -4.74 18.78
N TRP A 249 -10.22 -4.66 19.32
CA TRP A 249 -9.87 -3.66 20.32
C TRP A 249 -9.94 -2.23 19.79
N ALA A 250 -9.45 -1.96 18.58
CA ALA A 250 -9.44 -0.62 18.00
C ALA A 250 -10.87 -0.13 17.76
N HIS A 251 -11.74 -0.95 17.18
CA HIS A 251 -13.13 -0.56 16.97
C HIS A 251 -13.92 -0.39 18.27
N ASP A 252 -13.55 -1.07 19.36
CA ASP A 252 -14.16 -0.83 20.66
C ASP A 252 -13.58 0.38 21.41
N VAL A 253 -12.26 0.54 21.41
CA VAL A 253 -11.55 1.46 22.30
C VAL A 253 -11.21 2.79 21.63
N ARG A 254 -10.68 2.75 20.41
CA ARG A 254 -10.32 3.97 19.64
C ARG A 254 -11.57 4.68 19.18
N ASP A 255 -12.49 3.96 18.54
CA ASP A 255 -13.64 4.57 17.87
C ASP A 255 -14.66 5.15 18.88
N ASN A 256 -14.56 4.75 20.15
CA ASN A 256 -15.35 5.28 21.26
C ASN A 256 -14.55 6.22 22.20
N ASP A 257 -13.35 6.67 21.80
CA ASP A 257 -12.44 7.57 22.55
C ASP A 257 -12.26 7.20 24.04
N LYS A 258 -12.19 5.90 24.34
CA LYS A 258 -12.12 5.41 25.74
C LYS A 258 -10.76 5.70 26.39
N VAL A 259 -9.70 5.81 25.58
CA VAL A 259 -8.32 6.05 26.03
C VAL A 259 -7.56 6.93 25.04
N LYS A 260 -6.49 7.57 25.52
CA LYS A 260 -5.50 8.20 24.64
C LYS A 260 -4.32 7.24 24.40
N PRO A 261 -3.87 7.03 23.14
CA PRO A 261 -2.85 6.04 22.80
C PRO A 261 -1.43 6.54 23.12
N TYR A 262 -1.21 7.02 24.34
CA TYR A 262 0.06 7.55 24.78
C TYR A 262 0.95 6.43 25.33
N VAL A 263 2.11 6.27 24.74
CA VAL A 263 3.16 5.35 25.21
C VAL A 263 4.36 6.16 25.73
N PRO A 264 4.90 5.85 26.92
CA PRO A 264 6.07 6.56 27.44
C PRO A 264 7.30 6.36 26.56
N ASP A 265 8.20 7.35 26.58
CA ASP A 265 9.54 7.31 25.96
C ASP A 265 9.63 7.09 24.43
N VAL A 266 8.53 7.05 23.70
CA VAL A 266 8.52 7.03 22.22
C VAL A 266 8.25 8.41 21.62
N VAL A 267 8.96 8.74 20.54
CA VAL A 267 8.79 10.02 19.82
C VAL A 267 7.41 10.15 19.20
N LEU A 268 6.78 9.03 18.83
CA LEU A 268 5.48 9.04 18.19
C LEU A 268 4.38 9.54 19.14
N THR A 269 4.48 9.35 20.46
CA THR A 269 3.55 9.99 21.41
C THR A 269 3.64 11.52 21.34
N LYS A 270 4.84 12.08 21.15
CA LYS A 270 5.02 13.53 20.96
C LYS A 270 4.36 13.99 19.66
N TRP A 271 4.57 13.26 18.56
CA TRP A 271 3.92 13.57 17.29
C TRP A 271 2.40 13.47 17.36
N TYR A 272 1.87 12.45 18.05
CA TYR A 272 0.44 12.27 18.23
C TYR A 272 -0.18 13.45 18.96
N LYS A 273 0.43 13.90 20.07
CA LYS A 273 -0.03 15.09 20.81
C LYS A 273 -0.04 16.35 19.93
N THR A 274 0.95 16.52 19.05
CA THR A 274 0.94 17.60 18.06
C THR A 274 -0.17 17.43 17.02
N PHE A 275 -0.47 16.22 16.60
CA PHE A 275 -1.56 15.97 15.66
C PHE A 275 -2.92 16.22 16.32
N GLU A 276 -3.10 15.76 17.56
CA GLU A 276 -4.28 15.99 18.39
C GLU A 276 -4.53 17.48 18.62
N SER A 277 -3.51 18.27 18.96
CA SER A 277 -3.65 19.74 19.12
C SER A 277 -4.06 20.46 17.84
N ASN A 278 -3.93 19.79 16.68
CA ASN A 278 -4.32 20.31 15.36
C ASN A 278 -5.54 19.56 14.77
N ASN A 279 -6.23 18.72 15.54
CA ASN A 279 -7.36 17.88 15.07
C ASN A 279 -7.00 16.97 13.87
N ARG A 280 -5.78 16.44 13.86
CA ARG A 280 -5.23 15.57 12.80
C ARG A 280 -4.90 14.15 13.29
N GLN A 281 -5.22 13.80 14.52
CA GLN A 281 -4.88 12.51 15.13
C GLN A 281 -5.41 11.29 14.37
N SER A 282 -6.52 11.43 13.61
CA SER A 282 -7.06 10.39 12.74
C SER A 282 -6.15 9.99 11.57
N SER A 283 -5.08 10.77 11.33
CA SER A 283 -4.04 10.44 10.35
C SER A 283 -2.93 9.53 10.88
N MET A 284 -2.92 9.21 12.18
CA MET A 284 -1.81 8.51 12.83
C MET A 284 -2.27 7.17 13.44
N TRP A 285 -2.73 6.27 12.57
CA TRP A 285 -3.28 4.95 12.93
C TRP A 285 -2.27 4.11 13.73
N GLU A 286 -0.98 4.25 13.42
CA GLU A 286 0.09 3.47 13.99
C GLU A 286 0.19 3.64 15.50
N MET A 287 -0.22 4.80 16.05
CA MET A 287 -0.21 4.98 17.50
C MET A 287 -1.20 4.10 18.23
N TRP A 288 -2.34 3.79 17.62
CA TRP A 288 -3.29 2.86 18.21
C TRP A 288 -2.71 1.45 18.27
N HIS A 289 -2.02 1.02 17.22
CA HIS A 289 -1.33 -0.26 17.20
C HIS A 289 -0.14 -0.30 18.18
N ILE A 290 0.63 0.79 18.29
CA ILE A 290 1.75 0.92 19.24
C ILE A 290 1.25 0.86 20.67
N TYR A 291 0.16 1.56 21.00
CA TYR A 291 -0.44 1.52 22.32
C TYR A 291 -1.02 0.15 22.65
N TYR A 292 -1.73 -0.48 21.69
CA TYR A 292 -2.20 -1.85 21.85
C TYR A 292 -1.04 -2.82 22.13
N SER A 293 0.04 -2.74 21.35
CA SER A 293 1.24 -3.56 21.55
C SER A 293 1.87 -3.29 22.92
N TYR A 294 1.85 -2.05 23.40
CA TYR A 294 2.38 -1.65 24.71
C TYR A 294 1.60 -2.32 25.84
N VAL A 295 0.27 -2.24 25.83
CA VAL A 295 -0.56 -2.84 26.88
C VAL A 295 -0.55 -4.38 26.83
N LYS A 296 -0.26 -4.97 25.67
CA LYS A 296 -0.16 -6.42 25.47
C LYS A 296 1.26 -6.99 25.58
N ASN A 297 2.28 -6.15 25.80
CA ASN A 297 3.70 -6.55 25.79
C ASN A 297 4.12 -7.28 24.50
N MET A 298 3.70 -6.77 23.34
CA MET A 298 4.00 -7.37 22.04
C MET A 298 5.19 -6.68 21.34
N TYR A 299 5.81 -7.42 20.42
CA TYR A 299 6.95 -7.00 19.63
C TYR A 299 6.71 -7.22 18.14
N CYS A 300 7.27 -6.32 17.33
CA CYS A 300 7.35 -6.48 15.89
C CYS A 300 8.74 -7.03 15.52
N VAL A 301 8.78 -8.00 14.62
CA VAL A 301 10.02 -8.59 14.09
C VAL A 301 10.54 -7.74 12.94
N TYR A 302 11.82 -7.39 12.98
CA TYR A 302 12.51 -6.58 12.00
C TYR A 302 13.60 -7.37 11.29
N CYS A 303 13.75 -7.12 10.01
CA CYS A 303 14.90 -7.56 9.23
C CYS A 303 16.18 -6.82 9.66
N ASN A 304 17.24 -7.57 9.97
CA ASN A 304 18.55 -7.06 10.38
C ASN A 304 19.64 -7.22 9.31
N LEU A 305 19.27 -7.58 8.08
CA LEU A 305 20.24 -8.00 7.05
C LEU A 305 21.31 -6.95 6.74
N LYS A 306 20.99 -5.66 6.80
CA LYS A 306 21.98 -4.60 6.59
C LYS A 306 23.09 -4.64 7.65
N ALA A 307 22.74 -4.83 8.92
CA ALA A 307 23.72 -4.95 10.00
C ALA A 307 24.45 -6.31 9.95
N HIS A 308 23.74 -7.38 9.62
CA HIS A 308 24.28 -8.73 9.50
C HIS A 308 25.32 -8.87 8.39
N THR A 309 24.99 -8.38 7.19
CA THR A 309 25.81 -8.55 5.98
C THR A 309 26.77 -7.40 5.73
N GLY A 310 26.46 -6.19 6.25
CA GLY A 310 27.14 -4.95 5.88
C GLY A 310 26.82 -4.44 4.47
N LYS A 311 25.91 -5.10 3.74
CA LYS A 311 25.51 -4.72 2.38
C LYS A 311 24.39 -3.68 2.41
N GLU A 312 24.35 -2.83 1.39
CA GLU A 312 23.27 -1.85 1.22
C GLU A 312 22.07 -2.42 0.45
N ASN A 313 22.31 -3.37 -0.48
CA ASN A 313 21.31 -3.95 -1.38
C ASN A 313 20.48 -5.10 -0.76
N VAL A 314 20.10 -4.94 0.51
CA VAL A 314 19.39 -5.96 1.30
C VAL A 314 18.10 -5.41 1.93
N LEU A 315 17.56 -4.31 1.39
CA LEU A 315 16.33 -3.70 1.89
C LEU A 315 15.11 -4.51 1.44
N LEU A 316 14.16 -4.77 2.35
CA LEU A 316 12.90 -5.43 2.00
C LEU A 316 11.85 -4.44 1.49
N SER A 317 11.93 -3.18 1.90
CA SER A 317 11.08 -2.10 1.42
C SER A 317 11.81 -0.76 1.35
N TRP A 318 11.23 0.16 0.58
CA TRP A 318 11.70 1.53 0.43
C TRP A 318 10.52 2.49 0.31
N ASN A 319 10.47 3.51 1.14
CA ASN A 319 9.45 4.56 1.04
C ASN A 319 10.02 5.73 0.22
N ARG A 320 9.32 6.08 -0.87
CA ARG A 320 9.71 7.16 -1.79
C ARG A 320 9.44 8.56 -1.24
N LYS A 321 8.87 8.67 -0.04
CA LYS A 321 8.50 9.92 0.67
C LYS A 321 7.80 10.91 -0.25
N GLU A 322 6.95 10.38 -1.12
CA GLU A 322 6.26 11.19 -2.11
C GLU A 322 5.29 12.15 -1.41
N HIS A 323 5.06 13.32 -2.02
CA HIS A 323 4.19 14.32 -1.43
C HIS A 323 2.82 13.71 -1.13
N GLY A 324 2.31 13.93 0.08
CA GLY A 324 1.09 13.28 0.55
C GLY A 324 0.68 13.77 1.94
N LEU A 325 0.02 12.90 2.70
CA LEU A 325 -0.52 13.22 4.02
C LEU A 325 0.55 13.63 5.04
N HIS A 326 1.68 12.90 5.04
CA HIS A 326 2.76 13.05 6.03
C HIS A 326 4.05 13.65 5.47
N PHE A 327 4.31 13.53 4.17
CA PHE A 327 5.49 14.12 3.53
C PHE A 327 5.09 15.34 2.69
N LYS A 328 5.74 16.47 2.96
CA LYS A 328 5.58 17.73 2.20
C LYS A 328 6.83 18.16 1.44
N GLY A 329 7.96 17.47 1.67
CA GLY A 329 9.24 17.77 1.05
C GLY A 329 9.42 17.14 -0.34
N LYS A 330 10.67 17.18 -0.83
CA LYS A 330 11.07 16.54 -2.09
C LYS A 330 10.95 15.02 -1.95
N SER A 331 10.29 14.38 -2.92
CA SER A 331 10.26 12.93 -3.05
C SER A 331 11.66 12.37 -3.28
N ILE A 332 11.85 11.12 -2.89
CA ILE A 332 13.05 10.35 -3.13
C ILE A 332 12.73 9.34 -4.23
N ALA A 333 13.67 9.13 -5.16
CA ALA A 333 13.52 8.13 -6.20
C ALA A 333 13.43 6.70 -5.62
N SER A 334 12.92 5.77 -6.41
CA SER A 334 13.06 4.34 -6.12
C SER A 334 14.53 3.95 -5.97
N THR A 335 14.76 2.89 -5.20
CA THR A 335 16.12 2.46 -4.86
C THR A 335 16.51 1.18 -5.59
N ASN A 336 17.80 1.07 -5.93
CA ASN A 336 18.41 -0.18 -6.40
C ASN A 336 18.90 -1.05 -5.22
N ASN A 337 18.66 -0.61 -3.98
CA ASN A 337 19.10 -1.30 -2.77
C ASN A 337 18.09 -2.35 -2.27
N LEU A 338 17.03 -2.64 -3.02
CA LEU A 338 16.11 -3.72 -2.67
C LEU A 338 16.79 -5.08 -2.82
N LEU A 339 16.47 -5.98 -1.90
CA LEU A 339 16.97 -7.35 -1.91
C LEU A 339 16.44 -8.10 -3.14
N SER A 340 17.33 -8.38 -4.09
CA SER A 340 17.01 -9.07 -5.35
C SER A 340 17.66 -10.45 -5.42
N ASP A 341 18.89 -10.57 -4.91
CA ASP A 341 19.59 -11.84 -4.78
C ASP A 341 19.34 -12.48 -3.42
N TRP A 342 19.15 -13.80 -3.40
CA TRP A 342 18.86 -14.53 -2.18
C TRP A 342 20.04 -15.37 -1.69
N GLU A 343 20.29 -15.31 -0.38
CA GLU A 343 21.19 -16.22 0.34
C GLU A 343 20.38 -16.93 1.44
N ASP A 344 20.52 -18.24 1.58
CA ASP A 344 19.79 -19.01 2.61
C ASP A 344 20.15 -18.58 4.04
N SER A 345 21.34 -17.99 4.21
CA SER A 345 21.76 -17.36 5.46
C SER A 345 20.79 -16.26 5.91
N PHE A 346 20.06 -15.59 5.02
CA PHE A 346 19.16 -14.47 5.35
C PHE A 346 17.95 -14.86 6.21
N VAL A 347 17.63 -16.16 6.27
CA VAL A 347 16.57 -16.71 7.11
C VAL A 347 17.10 -17.67 8.18
N SER A 348 18.42 -17.62 8.44
CA SER A 348 19.02 -18.24 9.61
C SER A 348 18.71 -17.39 10.84
N PHE A 349 17.47 -17.45 11.30
CA PHE A 349 17.00 -16.70 12.46
C PHE A 349 17.57 -17.28 13.75
N PRO A 350 17.96 -16.41 14.72
CA PRO A 350 18.53 -16.88 15.97
C PRO A 350 17.50 -17.63 16.81
N GLU A 351 17.96 -18.61 17.60
CA GLU A 351 17.09 -19.32 18.55
C GLU A 351 16.52 -18.38 19.61
N ARG A 352 17.32 -17.42 20.06
CA ARG A 352 16.87 -16.33 20.94
C ARG A 352 16.97 -15.02 20.20
N THR A 353 15.85 -14.32 20.06
CA THR A 353 15.82 -13.05 19.32
C THR A 353 15.93 -11.89 20.28
N ILE A 354 16.86 -10.98 20.03
CA ILE A 354 17.04 -9.78 20.85
C ILE A 354 15.78 -8.90 20.80
N GLN A 355 15.30 -8.48 21.96
CA GLN A 355 14.13 -7.61 22.10
C GLN A 355 14.55 -6.23 22.62
N PHE A 356 14.20 -5.19 21.88
CA PHE A 356 14.34 -3.80 22.30
C PHE A 356 13.03 -3.30 22.91
N ALA A 357 13.14 -2.64 24.07
CA ALA A 357 12.04 -1.91 24.70
C ALA A 357 11.76 -0.59 23.99
N TYR A 358 10.65 0.06 24.34
CA TYR A 358 10.22 1.37 23.83
C TYR A 358 11.26 2.51 23.98
N ASN A 359 12.15 2.41 24.97
CA ASN A 359 13.24 3.37 25.18
C ASN A 359 14.56 2.98 24.46
N GLY A 360 14.55 1.91 23.66
CA GLY A 360 15.69 1.42 22.89
C GLY A 360 16.71 0.64 23.71
N THR A 361 16.42 0.31 24.97
CA THR A 361 17.25 -0.59 25.77
C THR A 361 16.94 -2.05 25.42
N ILE A 362 17.94 -2.92 25.55
CA ILE A 362 17.75 -4.36 25.41
C ILE A 362 16.91 -4.82 26.60
N HIS A 363 15.72 -5.33 26.32
CA HIS A 363 14.78 -5.78 27.32
C HIS A 363 15.12 -7.20 27.77
N LYS A 364 15.21 -8.15 26.84
CA LYS A 364 15.48 -9.58 27.08
C LYS A 364 16.13 -10.25 25.85
N LEU A 365 16.87 -11.32 26.08
CA LEU A 365 17.18 -12.36 25.09
C LEU A 365 16.18 -13.49 25.33
N VAL A 366 15.19 -13.66 24.46
CA VAL A 366 14.13 -14.67 24.61
C VAL A 366 14.20 -15.68 23.49
#